data_AF-A0A430HPT8-F1
#
_entry.id   AF-A0A430HPT8-F1
#
_cell.length_a   1.000
_cell.length_b   1.000
_cell.length_c   1.000
_cell.angle_alpha   90.00
_cell.angle_beta   90.00
_cell.angle_gamma   90.00
#
_symmetry.space_group_name_H-M   'P 1'
#
loop_
_entity.id
_entity.type
_entity.pdbx_description
1 polymer ?
#
loop_
_entity_poly.entity_id
_entity_poly.type
_entity_poly.pdbx_seq_one_letter_code
_entity_poly.pdbx_strand_id
1 'polypeptide(L)'
;MKALLLTLAGVLAAAGALWLAWPQAPHSPAPAPVSASANASVPPAAARPWLDAWPPAGQAARAADAAVPAARSLAQTRLHGDPDAPPIARDSAVPTRPTAAELADPGAYQAFEARRNAQVLAAYIKAVDEELPRLREDIARGRAMGIAADKIARAEDKARGLEAMRAQLVKDHPALGR
;
A
#
# COMPACT_ATOMS: atom_id res chain seq x y z
N MET A 1 -16.71 20.58 49.00
CA MET A 1 -16.40 20.56 47.55
C MET A 1 -15.02 21.16 47.27
N LYS A 2 -13.93 20.50 47.68
CA LYS A 2 -12.55 21.00 47.44
C LYS A 2 -11.49 19.91 47.19
N ALA A 3 -11.86 18.63 47.27
CA ALA A 3 -10.92 17.51 47.09
C ALA A 3 -10.86 16.95 45.65
N LEU A 4 -11.70 17.44 44.72
CA LEU A 4 -11.80 16.89 43.36
C LEU A 4 -11.05 17.71 42.29
N LEU A 5 -10.29 18.74 42.69
CA LEU A 5 -9.55 19.61 41.76
C LEU A 5 -8.04 19.32 41.70
N LEU A 6 -7.52 18.42 42.54
CA LEU A 6 -6.07 18.16 42.66
C LEU A 6 -5.58 16.92 41.89
N THR A 7 -6.46 16.09 41.33
CA THR A 7 -6.06 14.90 40.56
C THR A 7 -5.83 15.17 39.08
N LEU A 8 -6.36 16.27 38.52
CA LEU A 8 -6.21 16.58 37.09
C LEU A 8 -4.86 17.24 36.75
N ALA A 9 -4.21 17.89 37.71
CA ALA A 9 -2.89 18.51 37.53
C ALA A 9 -1.74 17.48 37.51
N GLY A 10 -1.89 16.33 38.19
CA GLY A 10 -0.84 15.31 38.27
C GLY A 10 -0.65 14.50 36.98
N VAL A 11 -1.73 14.28 36.21
CA VAL A 11 -1.68 13.46 34.99
C VAL A 11 -1.07 14.22 33.80
N LEU A 12 -1.25 15.55 33.72
CA LEU A 12 -0.63 16.39 32.69
C LEU A 12 0.90 16.53 32.87
N ALA A 13 1.39 16.53 34.11
CA ALA A 13 2.83 16.57 34.39
C ALA A 13 3.55 15.26 34.01
N ALA A 14 2.90 14.11 34.21
CA ALA A 14 3.48 12.80 33.87
C ALA A 14 3.57 12.58 32.34
N ALA A 15 2.59 13.07 31.57
CA ALA A 15 2.64 13.00 30.11
C ALA A 15 3.74 13.89 29.50
N GLY A 16 4.00 15.07 30.06
CA GLY A 16 5.10 15.94 29.64
C GLY A 16 6.48 15.36 29.92
N ALA A 17 6.66 14.71 31.07
CA ALA A 17 7.92 14.04 31.41
C ALA A 17 8.22 12.83 30.51
N LEU A 18 7.19 12.11 30.07
CA LEU A 18 7.35 10.98 29.15
C LEU A 18 7.69 11.42 27.71
N TRP A 19 7.29 12.64 27.32
CA TRP A 19 7.66 13.23 26.02
C TRP A 19 9.13 13.70 25.99
N LEU A 20 9.64 14.21 27.13
CA LEU A 20 11.05 14.62 27.28
C LEU A 20 12.02 13.43 27.41
N ALA A 21 11.53 12.28 27.88
CA ALA A 21 12.32 11.05 28.00
C ALA A 21 12.35 10.20 26.72
N TRP A 22 11.65 10.62 25.66
CA TRP A 22 11.69 9.92 24.38
C TRP A 22 13.07 10.11 23.73
N PRO A 23 13.74 9.02 23.27
CA PRO A 23 15.03 9.12 22.62
C PRO A 23 14.91 9.96 21.35
N GLN A 24 15.49 11.16 21.38
CA GLN A 24 15.64 12.00 20.21
C GLN A 24 16.62 11.30 19.27
N ALA A 25 16.18 10.97 18.05
CA ALA A 25 17.09 10.53 17.02
C ALA A 25 18.18 11.61 16.87
N PRO A 26 19.47 11.26 16.93
CA PRO A 26 20.53 12.23 16.75
C PRO A 26 20.31 12.94 15.42
N HIS A 27 20.24 14.28 15.46
CA HIS A 27 20.17 15.10 14.26
C HIS A 27 21.32 14.68 13.36
N SER A 28 20.98 14.15 12.19
CA SER A 28 21.97 13.88 11.16
C SER A 28 22.63 15.20 10.80
N PRO A 29 23.97 15.31 10.87
CA PRO A 29 24.64 16.54 10.46
C PRO A 29 24.32 16.80 8.98
N ALA A 30 24.13 18.08 8.66
CA ALA A 30 23.92 18.54 7.29
C ALA A 30 24.98 17.95 6.35
N PRO A 31 24.62 17.51 5.14
CA PRO A 31 25.59 16.99 4.19
C PRO A 31 26.62 18.09 3.88
N ALA A 32 27.88 17.81 4.20
CA ALA A 32 28.99 18.65 3.79
C ALA A 32 28.96 18.80 2.25
N PRO A 33 29.29 19.97 1.70
CA PRO A 33 29.46 20.12 0.27
C PRO A 33 30.60 19.20 -0.17
N VAL A 34 30.25 18.13 -0.87
CA VAL A 34 31.21 17.29 -1.57
C VAL A 34 31.91 18.16 -2.61
N SER A 35 33.14 18.58 -2.29
CA SER A 35 34.05 19.12 -3.28
C SER A 35 34.33 17.99 -4.26
N ALA A 36 33.74 18.06 -5.45
CA ALA A 36 33.99 17.12 -6.52
C ALA A 36 35.46 17.26 -6.94
N SER A 37 36.34 16.43 -6.39
CA SER A 37 37.66 16.20 -6.96
C SER A 37 37.46 15.64 -8.37
N ALA A 38 37.75 16.47 -9.38
CA ALA A 38 37.70 16.14 -10.80
C ALA A 38 38.83 15.18 -11.24
N ASN A 39 39.21 14.23 -10.39
CA ASN A 39 40.22 13.21 -10.68
C ASN A 39 39.85 11.92 -9.96
N ALA A 40 38.74 11.31 -10.38
CA ALA A 40 38.54 9.89 -10.18
C ALA A 40 38.75 9.22 -11.53
N SER A 41 39.90 8.58 -11.70
CA SER A 41 40.13 7.61 -12.77
C SER A 41 38.99 6.61 -12.72
N VAL A 42 38.13 6.60 -13.74
CA VAL A 42 37.00 5.67 -13.84
C VAL A 42 37.57 4.25 -13.82
N PRO A 43 37.27 3.41 -12.81
CA PRO A 43 37.63 2.00 -12.90
C PRO A 43 36.90 1.40 -14.10
N PRO A 44 37.49 0.44 -14.85
CA PRO A 44 36.80 -0.20 -15.96
C PRO A 44 35.47 -0.71 -15.44
N ALA A 45 34.37 -0.21 -16.02
CA ALA A 45 33.03 -0.61 -15.65
C ALA A 45 33.00 -2.15 -15.65
N ALA A 46 32.74 -2.76 -14.49
CA ALA A 46 32.53 -4.19 -14.42
C ALA A 46 31.48 -4.52 -15.49
N ALA A 47 31.85 -5.39 -16.45
CA ALA A 47 30.97 -5.79 -17.54
C ALA A 47 29.62 -6.15 -16.93
N ARG A 48 28.56 -5.51 -17.41
CA ARG A 48 27.20 -5.78 -16.98
C ARG A 48 26.64 -6.70 -18.05
N PRO A 49 26.84 -8.04 -17.97
CA PRO A 49 26.56 -8.95 -19.06
C PRO A 49 25.09 -8.91 -19.51
N TRP A 50 24.18 -8.55 -18.59
CA TRP A 50 22.76 -8.37 -18.91
C TRP A 50 22.46 -7.06 -19.65
N LEU A 51 23.28 -6.02 -19.47
CA LEU A 51 23.20 -4.74 -20.19
C LEU A 51 23.85 -4.87 -21.57
N ASP A 52 24.96 -5.59 -21.65
CA ASP A 52 25.69 -5.86 -22.91
C ASP A 52 24.91 -6.82 -23.83
N ALA A 53 24.03 -7.65 -23.25
CA ALA A 53 23.12 -8.54 -23.97
C ALA A 53 21.77 -7.91 -24.34
N TRP A 54 21.58 -6.61 -24.04
CA TRP A 54 20.33 -5.90 -24.32
C TRP A 54 20.50 -4.85 -25.44
N PRO A 55 19.67 -4.88 -26.49
CA PRO A 55 18.54 -5.76 -26.73
C PRO A 55 18.98 -7.17 -27.22
N PRO A 56 18.21 -8.24 -26.93
CA PRO A 56 18.52 -9.58 -27.39
C PRO A 56 18.53 -9.65 -28.93
N ALA A 57 19.46 -10.44 -29.48
CA ALA A 57 19.58 -10.66 -30.92
C ALA A 57 18.24 -11.14 -31.51
N GLY A 58 17.66 -10.33 -32.40
CA GLY A 58 16.30 -10.53 -32.94
C GLY A 58 15.31 -9.41 -32.60
N GLN A 59 15.60 -8.53 -31.62
CA GLN A 59 14.81 -7.32 -31.36
C GLN A 59 15.34 -6.06 -32.07
N ALA A 60 16.57 -6.09 -32.58
CA ALA A 60 17.19 -4.97 -33.28
C ALA A 60 16.76 -4.88 -34.76
N ALA A 61 15.45 -4.79 -35.06
CA ALA A 61 15.00 -4.45 -36.41
C ALA A 61 13.56 -3.92 -36.46
N ARG A 62 13.33 -2.69 -35.99
CA ARG A 62 12.49 -1.69 -36.69
C ARG A 62 12.72 -0.27 -36.16
N ALA A 63 13.95 0.20 -36.26
CA ALA A 63 14.28 1.61 -36.03
C ALA A 63 14.88 2.27 -37.29
N ALA A 64 14.60 1.72 -38.47
CA ALA A 64 15.22 2.17 -39.72
C ALA A 64 14.25 2.86 -40.70
N ASP A 65 12.96 2.97 -40.38
CA ASP A 65 12.02 3.80 -41.14
C ASP A 65 11.69 5.04 -40.32
N ALA A 66 12.46 6.10 -40.56
CA ALA A 66 12.39 7.44 -39.98
C ALA A 66 12.33 7.48 -38.44
N ALA A 67 13.50 7.48 -37.79
CA ALA A 67 13.62 7.75 -36.36
C ALA A 67 13.07 9.15 -36.03
N VAL A 68 11.79 9.22 -35.67
CA VAL A 68 11.19 10.42 -35.07
C VAL A 68 12.01 10.76 -33.83
N PRO A 69 12.49 12.00 -33.66
CA PRO A 69 13.22 12.38 -32.46
C PRO A 69 12.44 11.97 -31.20
N ALA A 70 13.10 11.39 -30.21
CA ALA A 70 12.44 10.87 -29.01
C ALA A 70 11.53 11.92 -28.34
N ALA A 71 11.95 13.20 -28.34
CA ALA A 71 11.13 14.31 -27.85
C ALA A 71 9.79 14.46 -28.59
N ARG A 72 9.77 14.23 -29.91
CA ARG A 72 8.55 14.28 -30.73
C ARG A 72 7.68 13.05 -30.50
N SER A 73 8.28 11.87 -30.33
CA SER A 73 7.54 10.65 -29.94
C SER A 73 6.84 10.83 -28.58
N LEU A 74 7.57 11.30 -27.56
CA LEU A 74 7.01 11.56 -26.23
C LEU A 74 5.94 12.67 -26.23
N ALA A 75 6.09 13.69 -27.08
CA ALA A 75 5.07 14.73 -27.23
C ALA A 75 3.78 14.17 -27.86
N GLN A 76 3.90 13.28 -28.85
CA GLN A 76 2.76 12.64 -29.52
C GLN A 76 2.03 11.69 -28.58
N THR A 77 2.75 10.84 -27.82
CA THR A 77 2.12 9.90 -26.87
C THR A 77 1.46 10.62 -25.70
N ARG A 78 1.98 11.78 -25.27
CA ARG A 78 1.31 12.60 -24.25
C ARG A 78 -0.04 13.14 -24.73
N LEU A 79 -0.13 13.55 -26.00
CA LEU A 79 -1.34 14.17 -26.56
C LEU A 79 -2.38 13.13 -26.96
N HIS A 80 -1.94 11.99 -27.51
CA HIS A 80 -2.83 11.02 -28.14
C HIS A 80 -2.90 9.68 -27.40
N GLY A 81 -2.09 9.50 -26.36
CA GLY A 81 -1.87 8.19 -25.76
C GLY A 81 -0.89 7.34 -26.58
N ASP A 82 -0.43 6.26 -25.98
CA ASP A 82 0.33 5.21 -26.67
C ASP A 82 -0.66 4.14 -27.17
N PRO A 83 -0.75 3.89 -28.48
CA PRO A 83 -1.67 2.89 -29.03
C PRO A 83 -1.33 1.45 -28.59
N ASP A 84 -0.08 1.20 -28.22
CA ASP A 84 0.37 -0.11 -27.75
C ASP A 84 0.23 -0.27 -26.23
N ALA A 85 -0.18 0.79 -25.52
CA ALA A 85 -0.42 0.70 -24.08
C ALA A 85 -1.69 -0.11 -23.79
N PRO A 86 -1.63 -1.07 -22.85
CA PRO A 86 -2.82 -1.80 -22.42
C PRO A 86 -3.85 -0.81 -21.83
N PRO A 87 -5.16 -1.09 -21.99
CA PRO A 87 -6.19 -0.19 -21.47
C PRO A 87 -6.09 -0.09 -19.94
N ILE A 88 -6.17 1.14 -19.43
CA ILE A 88 -6.21 1.38 -17.99
C ILE A 88 -7.59 0.98 -17.47
N ALA A 89 -7.68 -0.17 -16.81
CA ALA A 89 -8.85 -0.51 -16.01
C ALA A 89 -8.96 0.49 -14.86
N ARG A 90 -10.00 1.32 -14.86
CA ARG A 90 -10.31 2.19 -13.73
C ARG A 90 -11.35 1.50 -12.87
N ASP A 91 -11.04 1.31 -11.61
CA ASP A 91 -12.06 0.93 -10.63
C ASP A 91 -13.14 2.01 -10.60
N SER A 92 -14.37 1.64 -10.96
CA SER A 92 -15.48 2.58 -11.15
C SER A 92 -16.11 3.05 -9.84
N ALA A 93 -15.71 2.46 -8.71
CA ALA A 93 -16.21 2.85 -7.41
C ALA A 93 -15.50 4.11 -6.93
N VAL A 94 -16.00 5.28 -7.33
CA VAL A 94 -15.58 6.55 -6.72
C VAL A 94 -15.91 6.46 -5.23
N PRO A 95 -14.92 6.59 -4.33
CA PRO A 95 -15.19 6.58 -2.90
C PRO A 95 -16.13 7.73 -2.56
N THR A 96 -17.22 7.43 -1.86
CA THR A 96 -18.20 8.43 -1.40
C THR A 96 -17.47 9.45 -0.53
N ARG A 97 -17.44 10.70 -0.99
CA ARG A 97 -16.89 11.83 -0.23
C ARG A 97 -17.98 12.42 0.69
N PRO A 98 -17.59 13.01 1.83
CA PRO A 98 -18.51 13.80 2.63
C PRO A 98 -19.14 14.91 1.80
N THR A 99 -20.42 15.20 2.03
CA THR A 99 -21.10 16.35 1.42
C THR A 99 -20.67 17.66 2.09
N ALA A 100 -20.88 18.80 1.42
CA ALA A 100 -20.59 20.11 1.99
C ALA A 100 -21.36 20.39 3.29
N ALA A 101 -22.60 19.89 3.41
CA ALA A 101 -23.39 19.99 4.63
C ALA A 101 -22.80 19.13 5.76
N GLU A 102 -22.34 17.92 5.45
CA GLU A 102 -21.66 17.05 6.43
C GLU A 102 -20.31 17.61 6.88
N LEU A 103 -19.58 18.31 6.01
CA LEU A 103 -18.33 18.97 6.37
C LEU A 103 -18.54 20.21 7.26
N ALA A 104 -19.70 20.85 7.15
CA ALA A 104 -20.00 22.07 7.91
C ALA A 104 -20.45 21.78 9.35
N ASP A 105 -20.97 20.57 9.63
CA ASP A 105 -21.44 20.16 10.96
C ASP A 105 -20.62 18.99 11.52
N PRO A 106 -19.94 19.14 12.68
CA PRO A 106 -19.18 18.07 13.29
C PRO A 106 -19.98 16.79 13.58
N GLY A 107 -21.26 16.92 13.96
CA GLY A 107 -22.12 15.76 14.23
C GLY A 107 -22.44 14.96 12.96
N ALA A 108 -22.81 15.66 11.89
CA ALA A 108 -23.04 15.07 10.58
C ALA A 108 -21.78 14.41 10.01
N TYR A 109 -20.60 15.01 10.20
CA TYR A 109 -19.34 14.40 9.79
C TYR A 109 -19.05 13.09 10.54
N GLN A 110 -19.25 13.06 11.86
CA GLN A 110 -19.07 11.82 12.64
C GLN A 110 -20.01 10.71 12.19
N ALA A 111 -21.26 11.04 11.87
CA ALA A 111 -22.22 10.08 11.34
C ALA A 111 -21.79 9.54 9.97
N PHE A 112 -21.22 10.39 9.11
CA PHE A 112 -20.63 9.97 7.83
C PHE A 112 -19.48 8.98 8.05
N GLU A 113 -18.54 9.29 8.94
CA GLU A 113 -17.39 8.43 9.25
C GLU A 113 -17.83 7.07 9.79
N ALA A 114 -18.84 7.03 10.68
CA ALA A 114 -19.39 5.80 11.20
C ALA A 114 -19.98 4.92 10.10
N ARG A 115 -20.76 5.51 9.17
CA ARG A 115 -21.30 4.78 8.01
C ARG A 115 -20.17 4.29 7.10
N ARG A 116 -19.14 5.10 6.87
CA ARG A 116 -18.02 4.69 6.01
C ARG A 116 -17.24 3.53 6.62
N ASN A 117 -16.96 3.60 7.92
CA ASN A 117 -16.30 2.52 8.63
C ASN A 117 -17.11 1.22 8.54
N ALA A 118 -18.42 1.27 8.80
CA ALA A 118 -19.31 0.11 8.69
C ALA A 118 -19.27 -0.52 7.28
N GLN A 119 -19.24 0.30 6.22
CA GLN A 119 -19.11 -0.19 4.84
C GLN A 119 -17.78 -0.90 4.58
N VAL A 120 -16.67 -0.41 5.15
CA VAL A 120 -15.36 -1.06 5.00
C VAL A 120 -15.36 -2.44 5.67
N LEU A 121 -15.90 -2.52 6.89
CA LEU A 121 -16.01 -3.78 7.62
C LEU A 121 -16.92 -4.79 6.88
N ALA A 122 -18.06 -4.32 6.36
CA ALA A 122 -18.95 -5.15 5.54
C ALA A 122 -18.26 -5.66 4.27
N ALA A 123 -17.52 -4.80 3.57
CA ALA A 123 -16.79 -5.18 2.38
C ALA A 123 -15.70 -6.23 2.68
N TYR A 124 -15.01 -6.11 3.82
CA TYR A 124 -14.06 -7.12 4.28
C TYR A 124 -14.73 -8.47 4.53
N ILE A 125 -15.83 -8.51 5.28
CA ILE A 125 -16.59 -9.75 5.57
C ILE A 125 -17.01 -10.42 4.26
N LYS A 126 -17.58 -9.65 3.34
CA LYS A 126 -17.98 -10.13 2.01
C LYS A 126 -16.80 -10.72 1.24
N ALA A 127 -15.66 -10.03 1.20
CA ALA A 127 -14.47 -10.52 0.51
C ALA A 127 -13.95 -11.83 1.14
N VAL A 128 -14.01 -11.97 2.47
CA VAL A 128 -13.65 -13.22 3.14
C VAL A 128 -14.62 -14.34 2.78
N ASP A 129 -15.92 -14.07 2.75
CA ASP A 129 -16.94 -15.05 2.33
C ASP A 129 -16.74 -15.54 0.89
N GLU A 130 -16.26 -14.68 0.00
CA GLU A 130 -15.97 -15.02 -1.40
C GLU A 130 -14.63 -15.75 -1.58
N GLU A 131 -13.57 -15.32 -0.88
CA GLU A 131 -12.19 -15.80 -1.11
C GLU A 131 -11.79 -16.99 -0.25
N LEU A 132 -12.36 -17.15 0.95
CA LEU A 132 -12.00 -18.24 1.84
C LEU A 132 -12.26 -19.65 1.23
N PRO A 133 -13.39 -19.90 0.53
CA PRO A 133 -13.59 -21.17 -0.16
C PRO A 133 -12.50 -21.44 -1.23
N ARG A 134 -12.16 -20.42 -2.02
CA ARG A 134 -11.11 -20.50 -3.05
C ARG A 134 -9.75 -20.82 -2.43
N LEU A 135 -9.39 -20.15 -1.34
CA LEU A 135 -8.14 -20.42 -0.61
C LEU A 135 -8.09 -21.86 -0.10
N ARG A 136 -9.21 -22.40 0.41
CA ARG A 136 -9.28 -23.79 0.87
C ARG A 136 -9.11 -24.78 -0.28
N GLU A 137 -9.68 -24.50 -1.45
CA GLU A 137 -9.46 -25.29 -2.66
C GLU A 137 -8.01 -25.24 -3.12
N ASP A 138 -7.39 -24.06 -3.14
CA ASP A 138 -5.99 -23.86 -3.51
C ASP A 138 -5.06 -24.63 -2.59
N ILE A 139 -5.33 -24.63 -1.28
CA ILE A 139 -4.61 -25.44 -0.29
C ILE A 139 -4.74 -26.94 -0.63
N ALA A 140 -5.95 -27.42 -0.92
CA ALA A 140 -6.17 -28.82 -1.29
C ALA A 140 -5.43 -29.21 -2.58
N ARG A 141 -5.48 -28.36 -3.61
CA ARG A 141 -4.72 -28.57 -4.85
C ARG A 141 -3.21 -28.55 -4.60
N GLY A 142 -2.73 -27.62 -3.78
CA GLY A 142 -1.31 -27.54 -3.40
C GLY A 142 -0.81 -28.80 -2.71
N ARG A 143 -1.61 -29.39 -1.81
CA ARG A 143 -1.28 -30.69 -1.19
C ARG A 143 -1.19 -31.81 -2.23
N ALA A 144 -2.13 -31.87 -3.17
CA ALA A 144 -2.14 -32.89 -4.23
C ALA A 144 -0.94 -32.75 -5.20
N MET A 145 -0.45 -31.52 -5.41
CA MET A 145 0.71 -31.22 -6.25
C MET A 145 2.06 -31.39 -5.55
N GLY A 146 2.07 -31.79 -4.27
CA GLY A 146 3.31 -31.99 -3.51
C GLY A 146 4.01 -30.69 -3.09
N ILE A 147 3.27 -29.58 -2.94
CA ILE A 147 3.80 -28.35 -2.36
C ILE A 147 4.31 -28.63 -0.93
N ALA A 148 5.45 -28.04 -0.58
CA ALA A 148 6.10 -28.23 0.71
C ALA A 148 5.15 -27.94 1.89
N ALA A 149 5.18 -28.81 2.91
CA ALA A 149 4.25 -28.77 4.04
C ALA A 149 4.28 -27.44 4.81
N ASP A 150 5.44 -26.78 4.90
CA ASP A 150 5.58 -25.47 5.56
C ASP A 150 4.87 -24.34 4.78
N LYS A 151 4.77 -24.44 3.45
CA LYS A 151 3.99 -23.52 2.60
C LYS A 151 2.50 -23.76 2.78
N ILE A 152 2.09 -25.03 2.86
CA ILE A 152 0.70 -25.42 3.14
C ILE A 152 0.27 -24.92 4.53
N ALA A 153 1.09 -25.13 5.56
CA ALA A 153 0.80 -24.67 6.93
C ALA A 153 0.58 -23.15 7.00
N ARG A 154 1.42 -22.36 6.32
CA ARG A 154 1.23 -20.89 6.26
C ARG A 154 -0.07 -20.48 5.58
N ALA A 155 -0.51 -21.21 4.56
CA ALA A 155 -1.77 -20.94 3.89
C ALA A 155 -2.97 -21.32 4.78
N GLU A 156 -2.87 -22.42 5.53
CA GLU A 156 -3.86 -22.81 6.54
C GLU A 156 -3.95 -21.80 7.68
N ASP A 157 -2.81 -21.29 8.17
CA ASP A 157 -2.76 -20.22 9.18
C ASP A 157 -3.49 -18.96 8.69
N LYS A 158 -3.28 -18.60 7.42
CA LYS A 158 -4.01 -17.48 6.80
C LYS A 158 -5.51 -17.75 6.76
N ALA A 159 -5.95 -18.94 6.36
CA ALA A 159 -7.37 -19.30 6.35
C ALA A 159 -7.99 -19.18 7.76
N ARG A 160 -7.31 -19.71 8.78
CA ARG A 160 -7.74 -19.59 10.19
C ARG A 160 -7.80 -18.14 10.65
N GLY A 161 -6.82 -17.32 10.28
CA GLY A 161 -6.80 -15.89 10.62
C GLY A 161 -7.97 -15.12 10.00
N LEU A 162 -8.29 -15.39 8.73
CA LEU A 162 -9.43 -14.77 8.04
C LEU A 162 -10.76 -15.17 8.70
N GLU A 163 -10.93 -16.44 9.05
CA GLU A 163 -12.12 -16.94 9.75
C GLU A 163 -12.29 -16.29 11.12
N ALA A 164 -11.21 -16.25 11.91
CA ALA A 164 -11.23 -15.65 13.24
C ALA A 164 -11.57 -14.16 13.18
N MET A 165 -10.94 -13.42 12.25
CA MET A 165 -11.23 -11.99 12.07
C MET A 165 -12.68 -11.76 11.65
N ARG A 166 -13.19 -12.54 10.69
CA ARG A 166 -14.60 -12.46 10.27
C ARG A 166 -15.54 -12.73 11.44
N ALA A 167 -15.31 -13.79 12.19
CA ALA A 167 -16.13 -14.14 13.35
C ALA A 167 -16.12 -13.02 14.40
N GLN A 168 -14.95 -12.42 14.65
CA GLN A 168 -14.80 -11.30 15.57
C GLN A 168 -15.57 -10.06 15.08
N LEU A 169 -15.46 -9.70 13.80
CA LEU A 169 -16.20 -8.57 13.23
C LEU A 169 -17.72 -8.76 13.30
N VAL A 170 -18.22 -9.97 13.03
CA VAL A 170 -19.65 -10.27 13.16
C VAL A 170 -20.10 -10.21 14.62
N LYS A 171 -19.27 -10.66 15.56
CA LYS A 171 -19.54 -10.58 16.99
C LYS A 171 -19.62 -9.13 17.49
N ASP A 172 -18.65 -8.30 17.09
CA ASP A 172 -18.57 -6.90 17.53
C ASP A 172 -19.58 -6.01 16.82
N HIS A 173 -19.95 -6.37 15.58
CA HIS A 173 -20.89 -5.65 14.74
C HIS A 173 -21.96 -6.61 14.17
N PRO A 174 -22.92 -7.07 14.98
CA PRO A 174 -23.91 -8.08 14.57
C PRO A 174 -24.78 -7.65 13.39
N ALA A 175 -24.90 -6.34 13.13
CA ALA A 175 -25.60 -5.83 11.95
C ALA A 175 -24.91 -6.18 10.62
N LEU A 176 -23.60 -6.50 10.63
CA LEU A 176 -22.80 -6.79 9.44
C LEU A 176 -22.78 -8.28 9.05
N GLY A 177 -23.22 -9.18 9.93
CA GLY A 177 -23.25 -10.63 9.68
C GLY A 177 -24.57 -11.15 9.09
N ARG A 178 -25.45 -10.26 8.62
CA ARG A 178 -26.74 -10.58 8.01
C ARG A 178 -26.65 -10.66 6.50
#